data_AF-A0A4Q2YWV7-F1
#
_entry.id   AF-A0A4Q2YWV7-F1
#
_cell.length_a   1.000
_cell.length_b   1.000
_cell.length_c   1.000
_cell.angle_alpha   90.00
_cell.angle_beta   90.00
_cell.angle_gamma   90.00
#
_symmetry.space_group_name_H-M   'P 1'
#
loop_
_entity.id
_entity.type
_entity.pdbx_description
1 polymer ?
#
loop_
_entity_poly.entity_id
_entity_poly.type
_entity_poly.pdbx_seq_one_letter_code
_entity_poly.pdbx_strand_id
1 'polypeptide(L)'
;MEVVSPAPAAPVVVAPKPPYEIVIKQVVIAFVIEGIIILAGLIGNYSLIPEGERANYGIVLTAMLAPVAYAAMEVARVPLGLATRTQTTFWPKVIATIGLILAAGVTTKTMVSLGERMYHARLIEVVEADRARKETATALANIETKVAGLDADVEARSKELTLLDDRLKQTNTEIGALPP
;
A
#
# COMPACT_ATOMS: atom_id res chain seq x y z
N MET A 1 43.29 -4.81 -82.01
CA MET A 1 42.81 -4.22 -80.74
C MET A 1 42.01 -5.30 -80.05
N GLU A 2 42.62 -5.93 -79.06
CA GLU A 2 41.99 -7.03 -78.31
C GLU A 2 41.08 -6.42 -77.24
N VAL A 3 39.78 -6.67 -77.36
CA VAL A 3 38.78 -6.16 -76.42
C VAL A 3 38.88 -7.01 -75.15
N VAL A 4 39.59 -6.50 -74.15
CA VAL A 4 39.65 -7.11 -72.81
C VAL A 4 38.26 -6.97 -72.18
N SER A 5 37.53 -8.08 -72.13
CA SER A 5 36.25 -8.16 -71.41
C SER A 5 36.49 -7.95 -69.91
N PRO A 6 35.73 -7.07 -69.22
CA PRO A 6 35.89 -6.88 -67.79
C PRO A 6 35.56 -8.18 -67.05
N ALA A 7 36.38 -8.51 -66.06
CA ALA A 7 36.19 -9.68 -65.21
C ALA A 7 34.82 -9.63 -64.50
N PRO A 8 34.12 -10.76 -64.36
CA PRO A 8 32.83 -10.80 -63.68
C PRO A 8 32.98 -10.35 -62.22
N ALA A 9 32.12 -9.43 -61.80
CA ALA A 9 32.10 -8.94 -60.43
C ALA A 9 31.91 -10.11 -59.45
N ALA A 10 32.79 -10.18 -58.44
CA ALA A 10 32.72 -11.23 -57.43
C ALA A 10 31.35 -11.22 -56.73
N PRO A 11 30.74 -12.40 -56.46
CA PRO A 11 29.45 -12.47 -55.81
C PRO A 11 29.53 -11.86 -54.41
N VAL A 12 28.62 -10.91 -54.13
CA VAL A 12 28.49 -10.30 -52.81
C VAL A 12 27.96 -11.36 -51.86
N VAL A 13 28.85 -11.93 -51.04
CA VAL A 13 28.47 -12.85 -49.97
C VAL A 13 27.79 -12.02 -48.88
N VAL A 14 26.46 -11.94 -48.93
CA VAL A 14 25.66 -11.33 -47.87
C VAL A 14 25.73 -12.27 -46.67
N ALA A 15 26.47 -11.88 -45.63
CA ALA A 15 26.54 -12.63 -44.39
C ALA A 15 25.11 -12.90 -43.85
N PRO A 16 24.81 -14.12 -43.37
CA PRO A 16 23.48 -14.43 -42.86
C PRO A 16 23.15 -13.49 -41.71
N LYS A 17 21.98 -12.83 -41.83
CA LYS A 17 21.45 -11.96 -40.78
C LYS A 17 21.38 -12.77 -39.47
N PRO A 18 21.93 -12.28 -38.34
CA PRO A 18 21.85 -13.00 -37.08
C PRO A 18 20.38 -13.25 -36.73
N PRO A 19 20.05 -14.41 -36.13
CA PRO A 19 18.67 -14.81 -35.86
C PRO A 19 17.95 -13.90 -34.83
N TYR A 20 18.66 -12.97 -34.20
CA TYR A 20 18.14 -12.04 -33.22
C TYR A 20 18.85 -10.67 -33.29
N GLU A 21 18.08 -9.59 -33.27
CA GLU A 21 18.57 -8.21 -33.20
C GLU A 21 18.18 -7.60 -31.85
N ILE A 22 19.17 -7.07 -31.12
CA ILE A 22 18.94 -6.37 -29.86
C ILE A 22 18.44 -4.96 -30.18
N VAL A 23 17.20 -4.67 -29.81
CA VAL A 23 16.64 -3.31 -29.91
C VAL A 23 17.13 -2.50 -28.70
N ILE A 24 18.21 -1.74 -28.87
CA ILE A 24 18.85 -0.95 -27.80
C ILE A 24 17.84 -0.05 -27.07
N LYS A 25 16.90 0.57 -27.80
CA LYS A 25 15.86 1.42 -27.21
C LYS A 25 15.03 0.67 -26.14
N GLN A 26 14.69 -0.59 -26.39
CA GLN A 26 13.93 -1.41 -25.42
C GLN A 26 14.80 -1.76 -24.21
N VAL A 27 16.08 -2.05 -24.42
CA VAL A 27 17.02 -2.34 -23.32
C VAL A 27 17.21 -1.12 -22.42
N VAL A 28 17.34 0.08 -23.00
CA VAL A 28 17.44 1.34 -22.24
C VAL A 28 16.16 1.58 -21.43
N ILE A 29 14.98 1.44 -22.05
CA ILE A 29 13.70 1.59 -21.34
C ILE A 29 13.61 0.60 -20.18
N ALA A 30 14.02 -0.67 -20.40
CA ALA A 30 14.04 -1.67 -19.34
C ALA A 30 14.91 -1.22 -18.17
N PHE A 31 16.17 -0.83 -18.39
CA PHE A 31 17.05 -0.36 -17.33
C PHE A 31 16.55 0.90 -16.62
N VAL A 32 15.85 1.80 -17.31
CA VAL A 32 15.23 2.98 -16.68
C VAL A 32 14.12 2.54 -15.72
N ILE A 33 13.25 1.63 -16.14
CA ILE A 33 12.18 1.09 -15.30
C ILE A 33 12.77 0.36 -14.10
N GLU A 34 13.79 -0.47 -14.32
CA GLU A 34 14.54 -1.15 -13.24
C GLU A 34 15.12 -0.14 -12.25
N GLY A 35 15.73 0.94 -12.76
CA GLY A 35 16.29 2.00 -11.93
C GLY A 35 15.25 2.66 -11.03
N ILE A 36 14.05 2.93 -11.55
CA ILE A 36 12.93 3.48 -10.76
C ILE A 36 12.52 2.49 -9.66
N ILE A 37 12.38 1.21 -9.98
CA ILE A 37 12.02 0.16 -9.04
C ILE A 37 13.06 0.04 -7.91
N ILE A 38 14.35 0.02 -8.27
CA ILE A 38 15.47 -0.04 -7.34
C ILE A 38 15.45 1.16 -6.40
N LEU A 39 15.32 2.38 -6.95
CA LEU A 39 15.31 3.61 -6.15
C LEU A 39 14.10 3.64 -5.21
N ALA A 40 12.91 3.29 -5.69
CA ALA A 40 11.71 3.23 -4.85
C ALA A 40 11.87 2.21 -3.71
N GLY A 41 12.43 1.04 -4.00
CA GLY A 41 12.69 0.00 -3.00
C GLY A 41 13.73 0.41 -1.96
N LEU A 42 14.85 1.00 -2.40
CA LEU A 42 15.92 1.44 -1.50
C LEU A 42 15.48 2.62 -0.63
N ILE A 43 14.86 3.65 -1.21
CA ILE A 43 14.36 4.80 -0.47
C ILE A 43 13.28 4.35 0.52
N GLY A 44 12.31 3.54 0.05
CA GLY A 44 11.24 3.03 0.89
C GLY A 44 11.75 2.23 2.09
N ASN A 45 12.73 1.35 1.91
CA ASN A 45 13.31 0.60 3.03
C ASN A 45 14.17 1.47 3.94
N TYR A 46 14.91 2.44 3.40
CA TYR A 46 15.70 3.37 4.20
C TYR A 46 14.81 4.24 5.11
N SER A 47 13.66 4.69 4.60
CA SER A 47 12.69 5.48 5.37
C SER A 47 12.11 4.73 6.58
N LEU A 48 12.13 3.40 6.59
CA LEU A 48 11.66 2.58 7.71
C LEU A 48 12.64 2.52 8.88
N ILE A 49 13.89 2.94 8.69
CA ILE A 49 14.86 3.00 9.78
C ILE A 49 14.48 4.17 10.69
N PRO A 50 14.28 3.95 12.01
CA PRO A 50 13.95 5.01 12.95
C PRO A 50 14.98 6.14 12.91
N GLU A 51 14.52 7.40 12.94
CA GLU A 51 15.42 8.55 12.79
C GLU A 51 16.56 8.57 13.81
N GLY A 52 16.28 8.18 15.06
CA GLY A 52 17.29 8.07 16.12
C GLY A 52 18.35 6.99 15.88
N GLU A 53 18.09 6.01 15.00
CA GLU A 53 19.00 4.92 14.68
C GLU A 53 19.76 5.13 13.37
N ARG A 54 19.35 6.08 12.53
CA ARG A 54 20.00 6.35 11.22
C ARG A 54 21.45 6.81 11.33
N ALA A 55 21.85 7.38 12.46
CA ALA A 55 23.24 7.78 12.72
C ALA A 55 24.15 6.56 13.00
N ASN A 56 23.58 5.42 13.38
CA ASN A 56 24.33 4.19 13.63
C ASN A 56 24.52 3.41 12.33
N TYR A 57 25.71 3.53 11.75
CA TYR A 57 26.07 2.85 10.51
C TYR A 57 25.84 1.33 10.55
N GLY A 58 26.04 0.67 11.70
CA GLY A 58 25.83 -0.77 11.86
C GLY A 58 24.36 -1.17 11.69
N ILE A 59 23.44 -0.36 12.21
CA ILE A 59 22.00 -0.59 12.07
C ILE A 59 21.57 -0.34 10.63
N VAL A 60 22.01 0.77 10.04
CA VAL A 60 21.68 1.10 8.65
C VAL A 60 22.18 0.02 7.69
N LEU A 61 23.43 -0.45 7.87
CA LEU A 61 24.03 -1.47 7.02
C LEU A 61 23.26 -2.80 7.11
N THR A 62 22.93 -3.25 8.32
CA THR A 62 22.21 -4.52 8.52
C THR A 62 20.76 -4.44 8.01
N ALA A 63 20.09 -3.30 8.21
CA ALA A 63 18.74 -3.06 7.70
C ALA A 63 18.68 -2.98 6.17
N MET A 64 19.71 -2.41 5.52
CA MET A 64 19.75 -2.21 4.08
C MET A 64 20.39 -3.35 3.29
N LEU A 65 21.00 -4.34 3.95
CA LEU A 65 21.69 -5.45 3.29
C LEU A 65 20.77 -6.23 2.33
N ALA A 66 19.57 -6.60 2.79
CA ALA A 66 18.60 -7.31 1.96
C ALA A 66 18.06 -6.43 0.81
N PRO A 67 17.60 -5.17 1.04
CA PRO A 67 17.25 -4.25 -0.04
C PRO A 67 18.33 -4.06 -1.10
N VAL A 68 19.60 -3.93 -0.70
CA VAL A 68 20.73 -3.81 -1.63
C VAL A 68 20.93 -5.09 -2.43
N ALA A 69 20.82 -6.27 -1.80
CA ALA A 69 20.88 -7.55 -2.50
C ALA A 69 19.72 -7.69 -3.52
N TYR A 70 18.51 -7.24 -3.18
CA TYR A 70 17.39 -7.22 -4.10
C TYR A 70 17.65 -6.28 -5.28
N ALA A 71 18.21 -5.09 -5.03
CA ALA A 71 18.57 -4.16 -6.09
C ALA A 71 19.60 -4.75 -7.07
N ALA A 72 20.61 -5.46 -6.57
CA ALA A 72 21.56 -6.17 -7.44
C ALA A 72 20.86 -7.22 -8.32
N MET A 73 19.83 -7.88 -7.77
CA MET A 73 19.04 -8.87 -8.49
C MET A 73 18.16 -8.26 -9.58
N GLU A 74 17.58 -7.08 -9.34
CA GLU A 74 16.87 -6.30 -10.35
C GLU A 74 17.78 -5.90 -11.52
N VAL A 75 19.01 -5.42 -11.23
CA VAL A 75 19.99 -5.07 -12.27
C VAL A 75 20.37 -6.28 -13.13
N ALA A 76 20.50 -7.46 -12.50
CA ALA A 76 20.85 -8.69 -13.21
C ALA A 76 19.70 -9.25 -14.08
N ARG A 77 18.45 -8.80 -13.86
CA ARG A 77 17.27 -9.32 -14.57
C ARG A 77 17.28 -9.01 -16.07
N VAL A 78 17.63 -7.79 -16.46
CA VAL A 78 17.72 -7.37 -17.87
C VAL A 78 18.76 -8.18 -18.66
N PRO A 79 20.03 -8.32 -18.20
CA PRO A 79 21.00 -9.15 -18.90
C PRO A 79 20.63 -10.64 -18.90
N LEU A 80 19.98 -11.16 -17.86
CA LEU A 80 19.44 -12.53 -17.88
C LEU A 80 18.35 -12.68 -18.96
N GLY A 81 17.44 -11.72 -19.07
CA GLY A 81 16.43 -11.68 -20.13
C GLY A 81 17.04 -11.67 -21.52
N LEU A 82 18.08 -10.86 -21.74
CA LEU A 82 18.85 -10.88 -22.99
C LEU A 82 19.53 -12.23 -23.22
N ALA A 83 20.15 -12.82 -22.19
CA ALA A 83 20.81 -14.12 -22.29
C ALA A 83 19.85 -15.25 -22.68
N THR A 84 18.57 -15.22 -22.25
CA THR A 84 17.58 -16.21 -22.70
C THR A 84 17.33 -16.17 -24.22
N ARG A 85 17.55 -15.02 -24.86
CA ARG A 85 17.32 -14.79 -26.29
C ARG A 85 18.60 -14.93 -27.13
N THR A 86 19.75 -14.53 -26.59
CA THR A 86 21.02 -14.49 -27.32
C THR A 86 21.80 -15.80 -27.26
N GLN A 87 21.61 -16.64 -26.24
CA GLN A 87 22.32 -17.91 -26.13
C GLN A 87 21.78 -18.95 -27.12
N THR A 88 22.67 -19.52 -27.93
CA THR A 88 22.34 -20.55 -28.93
C THR A 88 22.32 -21.95 -28.33
N THR A 89 23.08 -22.18 -27.26
CA THR A 89 23.19 -23.47 -26.58
C THR A 89 22.08 -23.65 -25.53
N PHE A 90 21.57 -24.89 -25.41
CA PHE A 90 20.42 -25.20 -24.57
C PHE A 90 20.66 -24.92 -23.07
N TRP A 91 21.81 -25.37 -22.54
CA TRP A 91 22.09 -25.28 -21.10
C TRP A 91 22.17 -23.84 -20.56
N PRO A 92 22.97 -22.93 -21.14
CA PRO A 92 23.00 -21.53 -20.70
C PRO A 92 21.65 -20.84 -20.82
N LYS A 93 20.88 -21.19 -21.85
CA LYS A 93 19.53 -20.66 -22.06
C LYS A 93 18.57 -21.09 -20.94
N VAL A 94 18.62 -22.36 -20.53
CA VAL A 94 17.82 -22.86 -19.39
C VAL A 94 18.22 -22.16 -18.09
N ILE A 95 19.53 -22.05 -17.82
CA ILE A 95 20.03 -21.37 -16.61
C ILE A 95 19.60 -19.91 -16.58
N ALA A 96 19.75 -19.19 -17.70
CA ALA A 96 19.30 -17.80 -17.82
C ALA A 96 17.79 -17.66 -17.60
N THR A 97 16.99 -18.63 -18.10
CA THR A 97 15.54 -18.64 -17.95
C THR A 97 15.13 -18.86 -16.50
N ILE A 98 15.76 -19.83 -15.81
CA ILE A 98 15.52 -20.07 -14.38
C ILE A 98 15.92 -18.83 -13.56
N GLY A 99 17.10 -18.26 -13.83
CA GLY A 99 17.55 -17.03 -13.18
C GLY A 99 16.59 -15.86 -13.38
N LEU A 100 16.05 -15.70 -14.59
CA LEU A 100 15.05 -14.67 -14.90
C LEU A 100 13.75 -14.86 -14.09
N ILE A 101 13.26 -16.11 -13.98
CA ILE A 101 12.05 -16.44 -13.20
C ILE A 101 12.29 -16.16 -11.70
N LEU A 102 13.44 -16.57 -11.17
CA LEU A 102 13.78 -16.31 -9.77
C LEU A 102 13.92 -14.80 -9.49
N ALA A 103 14.55 -14.05 -10.39
CA ALA A 103 14.65 -12.60 -10.27
C ALA A 103 13.25 -11.94 -10.26
N ALA A 104 12.35 -12.35 -11.16
CA ALA A 104 10.97 -11.87 -11.15
C ALA A 104 10.20 -12.23 -9.85
N GLY A 105 10.48 -13.40 -9.28
CA GLY A 105 9.95 -13.80 -7.97
C GLY A 105 10.44 -12.90 -6.84
N VAL A 106 11.73 -12.54 -6.84
CA VAL A 106 12.30 -11.58 -5.88
C VAL A 106 11.61 -10.22 -5.99
N THR A 107 11.43 -9.70 -7.21
CA THR A 107 10.72 -8.42 -7.46
C THR A 107 9.29 -8.45 -6.94
N THR A 108 8.58 -9.55 -7.19
CA THR A 108 7.19 -9.70 -6.74
C THR A 108 7.12 -9.65 -5.22
N LYS A 109 8.00 -10.40 -4.55
CA LYS A 109 8.07 -10.43 -3.08
C LYS A 109 8.44 -9.06 -2.50
N THR A 110 9.41 -8.36 -3.08
CA THR A 110 9.81 -7.03 -2.60
C THR A 110 8.69 -6.01 -2.77
N MET A 111 7.97 -6.03 -3.89
CA MET A 111 6.83 -5.13 -4.11
C MET A 111 5.67 -5.41 -3.18
N VAL A 112 5.34 -6.69 -2.93
CA VAL A 112 4.30 -7.07 -1.95
C VAL A 112 4.70 -6.59 -0.56
N SER A 113 5.93 -6.85 -0.12
CA SER A 113 6.38 -6.42 1.20
C SER A 113 6.40 -4.90 1.36
N LEU A 114 6.81 -4.17 0.31
CA LEU A 114 6.76 -2.71 0.32
C LEU A 114 5.32 -2.21 0.42
N GLY A 115 4.41 -2.79 -0.37
CA GLY A 115 2.99 -2.45 -0.35
C GLY A 115 2.34 -2.72 1.01
N GLU A 116 2.55 -3.91 1.59
CA GLU A 116 2.05 -4.25 2.92
C GLU A 116 2.45 -3.22 3.96
N ARG A 117 3.73 -2.82 3.98
CA ARG A 117 4.23 -1.81 4.92
C ARG A 117 3.62 -0.44 4.70
N MET A 118 3.39 -0.04 3.45
CA MET A 118 2.73 1.23 3.12
C MET A 118 1.25 1.25 3.53
N TYR A 119 0.54 0.13 3.39
CA TYR A 119 -0.89 0.06 3.70
C TYR A 119 -1.19 -0.22 5.17
N HIS A 120 -0.26 -0.84 5.91
CA HIS A 120 -0.49 -1.22 7.31
C HIS A 120 -0.77 -0.01 8.21
N ALA A 121 0.02 1.06 8.10
CA ALA A 121 -0.19 2.28 8.90
C ALA A 121 -1.59 2.87 8.66
N ARG A 122 -2.04 2.90 7.41
CA ARG A 122 -3.35 3.44 7.03
C ARG A 122 -4.50 2.57 7.51
N LEU A 123 -4.32 1.25 7.55
CA LEU A 123 -5.31 0.33 8.10
C LEU A 123 -5.49 0.53 9.61
N ILE A 124 -4.39 0.78 10.36
CA ILE A 124 -4.47 1.08 11.79
C ILE A 124 -5.28 2.35 12.04
N GLU A 125 -4.98 3.43 11.32
CA GLU A 125 -5.70 4.71 11.46
C GLU A 125 -7.20 4.55 11.20
N VAL A 126 -7.59 3.79 10.17
CA VAL A 126 -8.99 3.53 9.84
C VAL A 126 -9.69 2.73 10.94
N VAL A 127 -9.01 1.71 11.48
CA VAL A 127 -9.55 0.90 12.58
C VAL A 127 -9.72 1.72 13.86
N GLU A 128 -8.76 2.58 14.18
CA GLU A 128 -8.86 3.49 15.33
C GLU A 128 -9.98 4.50 15.16
N ALA A 129 -10.12 5.09 13.96
CA ALA A 129 -11.22 6.00 13.65
C ALA A 129 -12.59 5.31 13.73
N ASP A 130 -12.70 4.06 13.25
CA ASP A 130 -13.94 3.28 13.37
C ASP A 130 -14.28 2.95 14.83
N ARG A 131 -13.27 2.61 15.63
CA ARG A 131 -13.43 2.39 17.07
C ARG A 131 -13.94 3.64 17.79
N ALA A 132 -13.32 4.80 17.53
CA ALA A 132 -13.75 6.07 18.11
C ALA A 132 -15.19 6.44 17.71
N ARG A 133 -15.59 6.16 16.46
CA ARG A 133 -16.97 6.35 16.00
C ARG A 133 -17.95 5.45 16.75
N LYS A 134 -17.62 4.16 16.94
CA LYS A 134 -18.47 3.22 17.69
C LYS A 134 -18.62 3.61 19.15
N GLU A 135 -17.54 4.05 19.80
CA GLU A 135 -17.57 4.54 21.17
C GLU A 135 -18.48 5.77 21.30
N THR A 136 -18.38 6.72 20.36
CA THR A 136 -19.23 7.92 20.33
C THR A 136 -20.71 7.57 20.08
N ALA A 137 -20.99 6.66 19.14
CA ALA A 137 -22.35 6.19 18.86
C ALA A 137 -22.99 5.53 20.08
N THR A 138 -22.22 4.73 20.83
CA THR A 138 -22.68 4.11 22.07
C THR A 138 -22.94 5.15 23.16
N ALA A 139 -22.08 6.18 23.28
CA ALA A 139 -22.29 7.28 24.21
C ALA A 139 -23.57 8.06 23.89
N LEU A 140 -23.87 8.31 22.61
CA LEU A 140 -25.11 8.95 22.18
C LEU A 140 -26.35 8.13 22.56
N ALA A 141 -26.35 6.82 22.32
CA ALA A 141 -27.45 5.93 22.70
C ALA A 141 -27.71 5.95 24.23
N ASN A 142 -26.64 6.02 25.03
CA ASN A 142 -26.75 6.16 26.49
C ASN A 142 -27.33 7.52 26.92
N ILE A 143 -26.98 8.60 26.23
CA ILE A 143 -27.55 9.94 26.48
C ILE A 143 -29.04 9.96 26.11
N GLU A 144 -29.41 9.42 24.95
CA GLU A 144 -30.80 9.33 24.51
C GLU A 144 -31.66 8.56 25.52
N THR A 145 -31.15 7.44 26.03
CA THR A 145 -31.82 6.66 27.09
C THR A 145 -31.99 7.48 28.38
N LYS A 146 -30.98 8.27 28.77
CA LYS A 146 -31.06 9.14 29.95
C LYS A 146 -32.05 10.29 29.76
N VAL A 147 -32.09 10.91 28.58
CA VAL A 147 -33.03 11.97 28.25
C VAL A 147 -34.46 11.45 28.31
N ALA A 148 -34.74 10.28 27.70
CA ALA A 148 -36.05 9.65 27.77
C ALA A 148 -36.49 9.36 29.22
N GLY A 149 -35.56 8.93 30.09
CA GLY A 149 -35.83 8.75 31.52
C GLY A 149 -36.14 10.05 32.26
N LEU A 150 -35.39 11.11 31.99
CA LEU A 150 -35.61 12.43 32.58
C LEU A 150 -36.95 13.05 32.14
N ASP A 151 -37.32 12.89 30.87
CA ASP A 151 -38.61 13.36 30.36
C ASP A 151 -39.77 12.64 31.06
N ALA A 152 -39.65 11.33 31.29
CA ALA A 152 -40.64 10.56 32.04
C ALA A 152 -40.75 11.04 33.51
N ASP A 153 -39.63 11.36 34.16
CA ASP A 153 -39.60 11.90 35.52
C ASP A 153 -40.24 13.30 35.60
N VAL A 154 -39.97 14.17 34.62
CA VAL A 154 -40.58 15.50 34.51
C VAL A 154 -42.10 15.38 34.33
N GLU A 155 -42.55 14.47 33.46
CA GLU A 155 -43.98 14.22 33.26
C GLU A 155 -44.65 13.71 34.54
N ALA A 156 -44.02 12.77 35.26
CA ALA A 156 -44.52 12.25 36.52
C ALA A 156 -44.65 13.34 37.59
N ARG A 157 -43.63 14.19 37.77
CA ARG A 157 -43.67 15.31 38.72
C ARG A 157 -44.69 16.37 38.33
N SER A 158 -44.87 16.64 37.04
CA SER A 158 -45.90 17.57 36.56
C SER A 158 -47.30 17.09 36.96
N LYS A 159 -47.59 15.79 36.78
CA LYS A 159 -48.87 15.19 37.22
C LYS A 159 -49.06 15.26 38.73
N GLU A 160 -48.02 14.98 39.51
CA GLU A 160 -48.08 15.08 40.97
C GLU A 160 -48.38 16.51 41.44
N LEU A 161 -47.73 17.52 40.83
CA LEU A 161 -47.98 18.93 41.14
C LEU A 161 -49.43 19.32 40.81
N THR A 162 -49.98 18.89 39.67
CA THR A 162 -51.40 19.18 39.35
C THR A 162 -52.35 18.57 40.37
N LEU A 163 -52.08 17.34 40.82
CA LEU A 163 -52.90 16.65 41.81
C LEU A 163 -52.82 17.30 43.19
N LEU A 164 -51.63 17.77 43.59
CA LEU A 164 -51.44 18.55 44.81
C LEU A 164 -52.18 19.89 44.76
N ASP A 165 -52.14 20.60 43.63
CA ASP A 165 -52.85 21.87 43.45
C ASP A 165 -54.37 21.68 43.54
N ASP A 166 -54.90 20.61 42.94
CA ASP A 166 -56.32 20.26 43.05
C ASP A 166 -56.73 19.92 44.48
N ARG A 167 -55.90 19.17 45.22
CA ARG A 167 -56.11 18.89 46.64
C ARG A 167 -56.07 20.16 47.49
N LEU A 168 -55.12 21.06 47.24
CA LEU A 168 -55.03 22.33 47.95
C LEU A 168 -56.27 23.20 47.71
N LYS A 169 -56.76 23.27 46.47
CA LYS A 169 -58.02 23.98 46.15
C LYS A 169 -59.20 23.37 46.88
N GLN A 170 -59.30 22.04 46.91
CA GLN A 170 -60.36 21.33 47.61
C GLN A 170 -60.31 21.62 49.12
N THR A 171 -59.15 21.48 49.76
CA THR A 171 -58.98 21.77 51.19
C THR A 171 -59.23 23.24 51.51
N ASN A 172 -58.79 24.19 50.69
CA ASN A 172 -59.11 25.61 50.89
C ASN A 172 -60.62 25.88 50.79
N THR A 173 -61.32 25.19 49.90
CA THR A 173 -62.78 25.28 49.77
C THR A 173 -63.48 24.72 51.01
N GLU A 174 -63.00 23.60 51.52
CA GLU A 174 -63.53 22.96 52.74
C GLU A 174 -63.27 23.82 53.99
N ILE A 175 -62.09 24.43 54.14
CA ILE A 175 -61.77 25.34 55.24
C ILE A 175 -62.63 26.61 55.17
N GLY A 176 -62.80 27.19 53.96
CA GLY A 176 -63.64 28.38 53.78
C GLY A 176 -65.13 28.15 54.04
N ALA A 177 -65.57 26.89 54.07
CA ALA A 177 -66.94 26.48 54.40
C ALA A 177 -67.15 26.21 55.91
N LEU A 178 -66.10 26.31 56.75
CA LEU A 178 -66.24 26.20 58.19
C LEU A 178 -66.81 27.49 58.79
N PRO A 179 -67.79 27.42 59.71
CA PRO A 179 -68.34 28.59 60.39
C PRO A 179 -67.29 29.23 61.34
N PRO A 180 -67.39 30.55 61.61
CA PRO A 180 -66.44 31.30 62.42
C PRO A 180 -66.39 30.87 63.89
#